data_AF-A0A087T9F7-F1
#
_entry.id   AF-A0A087T9F7-F1
#
_cell.length_a   1.000
_cell.length_b   1.000
_cell.length_c   1.000
_cell.angle_alpha   90.00
_cell.angle_beta   90.00
_cell.angle_gamma   90.00
#
_symmetry.space_group_name_H-M   'P 1'
#
loop_
_entity.id
_entity.type
_entity.pdbx_description
1 polymer ?
#
loop_
_entity_poly.entity_id
_entity_poly.type
_entity_poly.pdbx_seq_one_letter_code
_entity_poly.pdbx_strand_id
1 'polypeptide(L)'
;MPLNVAYTIMAQWKFGLPVCKMWLTCDVLCCTASILNLSAIALDRYWAIHDPINYARKRTLKRVLMMIVAVWVVSMLISAPPLIGWNDWPEEFTEDTPCMLTEERGYVIYSASGSFYIPLLIMTVVYIKIFEAAKHRIRVKAKAAAN
;
A
#
# COMPACT_ATOMS: atom_id res chain seq x y z
N MET A 1 -4.18 -13.81 8.19
CA MET A 1 -5.51 -14.40 7.94
C MET A 1 -5.88 -15.65 8.76
N PRO A 2 -5.00 -16.55 9.25
CA PRO A 2 -5.45 -17.71 10.05
C PRO A 2 -6.14 -17.29 11.37
N LEU A 3 -5.71 -16.18 11.98
CA LEU A 3 -6.35 -15.62 13.18
C LEU A 3 -7.75 -15.05 12.92
N ASN A 4 -8.02 -14.53 11.72
CA ASN A 4 -9.35 -14.07 11.33
C ASN A 4 -10.32 -15.25 11.22
N VAL A 5 -9.89 -16.34 10.58
CA VAL A 5 -10.67 -17.58 10.47
C VAL A 5 -10.94 -18.17 11.85
N ALA A 6 -9.92 -18.20 12.72
CA ALA A 6 -10.06 -18.66 14.10
C ALA A 6 -11.09 -17.81 14.88
N TYR A 7 -11.06 -16.49 14.72
CA TYR A 7 -12.04 -15.58 15.32
C TYR A 7 -13.47 -15.81 14.79
N THR A 8 -13.64 -15.96 13.46
CA THR A 8 -14.96 -16.23 12.87
C THR A 8 -15.55 -17.55 13.33
N ILE A 9 -14.73 -18.59 13.51
CA ILE A 9 -15.18 -19.92 13.97
C ILE A 9 -15.48 -19.91 15.47
N MET A 10 -14.64 -19.26 16.29
CA MET A 10 -14.83 -19.23 17.75
C MET A 10 -15.85 -18.18 18.21
N ALA A 11 -16.26 -17.26 17.34
CA ALA A 11 -17.15 -16.13 17.62
C ALA A 11 -16.72 -15.24 18.80
N GLN A 12 -15.48 -15.41 19.30
CA GLN A 12 -14.92 -14.75 20.47
C GLN A 12 -13.41 -14.59 20.29
N TRP A 13 -12.84 -13.52 20.85
CA TRP A 13 -11.39 -13.29 20.83
C TRP A 13 -10.74 -13.73 22.15
N LYS A 14 -10.06 -14.88 22.16
CA LYS A 14 -9.44 -15.47 23.38
C LYS A 14 -7.93 -15.25 23.52
N PHE A 15 -7.29 -14.60 22.55
CA PHE A 15 -5.83 -14.43 22.50
C PHE A 15 -5.31 -13.18 23.23
N GLY A 16 -6.22 -12.40 23.83
CA GLY A 16 -5.91 -11.20 24.58
C GLY A 16 -5.55 -9.98 23.73
N LEU A 17 -5.44 -8.84 24.39
CA LEU A 17 -5.15 -7.54 23.79
C LEU A 17 -3.84 -7.48 22.97
N PRO A 18 -2.66 -7.92 23.45
CA PRO A 18 -1.41 -7.72 22.71
C PRO A 18 -1.38 -8.45 21.37
N VAL A 19 -1.98 -9.65 21.29
CA VAL A 19 -2.09 -10.41 20.04
C VAL A 19 -3.03 -9.70 19.06
N CYS A 20 -4.12 -9.11 19.56
CA CYS A 20 -5.04 -8.34 18.73
C CYS A 20 -4.34 -7.11 18.12
N LYS A 21 -3.63 -6.32 18.96
CA LYS A 21 -2.87 -5.15 18.50
C LYS A 21 -1.84 -5.53 17.44
N MET A 22 -1.06 -6.56 17.69
CA MET A 22 -0.04 -7.05 16.76
C MET A 22 -0.67 -7.53 15.45
N TRP A 23 -1.75 -8.31 15.52
CA TRP A 23 -2.40 -8.84 14.33
C TRP A 23 -2.99 -7.72 13.45
N LEU A 24 -3.76 -6.80 14.03
CA LEU A 24 -4.39 -5.70 13.28
C LEU A 24 -3.35 -4.76 12.67
N THR A 25 -2.29 -4.44 13.40
CA THR A 25 -1.22 -3.56 12.90
C THR A 25 -0.40 -4.23 11.80
N CYS A 26 -0.05 -5.51 11.96
CA CYS A 26 0.61 -6.28 10.91
C CYS A 26 -0.27 -6.40 9.65
N ASP A 27 -1.58 -6.55 9.80
CA ASP A 27 -2.52 -6.63 8.68
C ASP A 27 -2.51 -5.33 7.85
N VAL A 28 -2.72 -4.19 8.52
CA VAL A 28 -2.68 -2.87 7.87
C VAL A 28 -1.31 -2.58 7.26
N LEU A 29 -0.23 -2.92 7.96
CA LEU A 29 1.15 -2.73 7.47
C LEU A 29 1.40 -3.55 6.20
N CYS A 30 1.08 -4.85 6.20
CA CYS A 30 1.30 -5.74 5.07
C CYS A 30 0.46 -5.33 3.85
N CYS A 31 -0.81 -4.97 4.06
CA CYS A 31 -1.69 -4.49 3.00
C CYS A 31 -1.15 -3.20 2.37
N THR A 32 -0.78 -2.22 3.21
CA THR A 32 -0.22 -0.93 2.77
C THR A 32 1.10 -1.13 2.02
N ALA A 33 2.01 -1.96 2.55
CA ALA A 33 3.27 -2.27 1.90
C ALA A 33 3.08 -2.94 0.54
N SER A 34 2.10 -3.83 0.41
CA SER A 34 1.79 -4.49 -0.86
C SER A 34 1.32 -3.48 -1.92
N ILE A 35 0.38 -2.60 -1.58
CA ILE A 35 -0.15 -1.59 -2.50
C ILE A 35 0.94 -0.58 -2.92
N LEU A 36 1.73 -0.10 -1.95
CA LEU A 36 2.81 0.84 -2.21
C LEU A 36 3.94 0.22 -3.04
N ASN A 37 4.28 -1.06 -2.82
CA ASN A 37 5.25 -1.77 -3.65
C ASN A 37 4.75 -1.92 -5.10
N LEU A 38 3.49 -2.29 -5.30
CA LEU A 38 2.88 -2.32 -6.64
C LEU A 38 2.93 -0.95 -7.32
N SER A 39 2.69 0.12 -6.55
CA SER A 39 2.77 1.50 -7.02
C SER A 39 4.19 1.90 -7.43
N ALA A 40 5.18 1.52 -6.62
CA ALA A 40 6.59 1.74 -6.93
C ALA A 40 7.02 0.97 -8.20
N ILE A 41 6.56 -0.27 -8.37
CA ILE A 41 6.83 -1.06 -9.59
C ILE A 41 6.23 -0.38 -10.82
N ALA A 42 4.99 0.12 -10.75
CA ALA A 42 4.39 0.83 -11.87
C ALA A 42 5.12 2.12 -12.23
N LEU A 43 5.54 2.90 -11.24
CA LEU A 43 6.37 4.10 -11.42
C LEU A 43 7.73 3.76 -12.05
N ASP A 44 8.35 2.66 -11.61
CA ASP A 44 9.60 2.16 -12.19
C ASP A 44 9.43 1.85 -13.68
N ARG A 45 8.35 1.15 -14.05
CA ARG A 45 8.03 0.86 -15.46
C ARG A 45 7.72 2.14 -16.25
N TYR A 46 7.04 3.10 -15.65
CA TYR A 46 6.77 4.39 -16.29
C TYR A 46 8.05 5.12 -16.65
N TRP A 47 8.98 5.25 -15.70
CA TRP A 47 10.26 5.91 -15.94
C TRP A 47 11.11 5.16 -16.98
N ALA A 48 11.09 3.82 -16.96
CA ALA A 48 11.78 3.02 -17.98
C ALA A 48 11.22 3.23 -19.39
N ILE A 49 9.91 3.41 -19.54
CA ILE A 49 9.24 3.59 -20.86
C ILE A 49 9.43 5.01 -21.38
N HIS A 50 9.26 6.02 -20.54
CA HIS A 50 9.24 7.42 -20.96
C HIS A 50 10.65 8.01 -21.12
N ASP A 51 11.61 7.58 -20.30
CA ASP A 51 12.94 8.20 -20.22
C ASP A 51 14.08 7.14 -20.30
N PRO A 52 14.12 6.30 -21.35
CA PRO A 52 14.98 5.11 -21.37
C PRO A 52 16.47 5.42 -21.22
N ILE A 53 16.96 6.53 -21.78
CA ILE A 53 18.38 6.91 -21.76
C ILE A 53 18.81 7.39 -20.36
N ASN A 54 18.01 8.27 -19.74
CA ASN A 54 18.27 8.76 -18.39
C ASN A 54 18.03 7.69 -17.33
N TYR A 55 17.02 6.86 -17.53
CA TYR A 55 16.68 5.76 -16.64
C TYR A 55 17.71 4.63 -16.71
N ALA A 56 18.17 4.20 -17.89
CA ALA A 56 19.22 3.17 -18.03
C ALA A 56 20.52 3.55 -17.31
N ARG A 57 20.92 4.82 -17.37
CA ARG A 57 22.11 5.33 -16.66
C ARG A 57 21.92 5.42 -15.13
N LYS A 58 20.68 5.57 -14.65
CA LYS A 58 20.34 5.75 -13.22
C LYS A 58 19.82 4.48 -12.55
N ARG A 59 19.62 3.39 -13.30
CA ARG A 59 19.11 2.12 -12.79
C ARG A 59 20.18 1.42 -11.95
N THR A 60 20.23 1.76 -10.68
CA THR A 60 21.12 1.14 -9.71
C THR A 60 20.32 0.29 -8.73
N LEU A 61 20.86 -0.86 -8.35
CA LEU A 61 20.26 -1.74 -7.33
C LEU A 61 20.02 -0.97 -6.01
N LYS A 62 20.94 -0.05 -5.67
CA LYS A 62 20.81 0.85 -4.53
C LYS A 62 19.52 1.67 -4.57
N ARG A 63 19.13 2.20 -5.74
CA ARG A 63 17.91 3.01 -5.87
C ARG A 63 16.65 2.19 -5.67
N VAL A 64 16.61 0.98 -6.21
CA VAL A 64 15.47 0.05 -6.03
C VAL A 64 15.35 -0.32 -4.55
N LEU A 65 16.47 -0.64 -3.89
CA LEU A 65 16.46 -0.98 -2.47
C LEU A 65 16.03 0.22 -1.61
N MET A 66 16.47 1.45 -1.94
CA MET A 66 16.00 2.66 -1.28
C MET A 66 14.48 2.87 -1.46
N MET A 67 13.91 2.59 -2.63
CA MET A 67 12.46 2.66 -2.84
C MET A 67 11.71 1.66 -1.97
N ILE A 68 12.19 0.41 -1.90
CA ILE A 68 11.58 -0.63 -1.06
C ILE A 68 11.63 -0.20 0.41
N VAL A 69 12.79 0.25 0.90
CA VAL A 69 12.93 0.74 2.28
C VAL A 69 11.99 1.92 2.55
N ALA A 70 11.88 2.87 1.62
CA ALA A 70 10.94 3.99 1.75
C ALA A 70 9.49 3.51 1.83
N VAL A 71 9.09 2.52 1.01
CA VAL A 71 7.76 1.92 1.07
C VAL A 71 7.49 1.32 2.46
N TRP A 72 8.44 0.54 3.01
CA TRP A 72 8.28 -0.05 4.34
C TRP A 72 8.18 1.01 5.44
N VAL A 73 9.00 2.07 5.38
CA VAL A 73 8.95 3.18 6.34
C VAL A 73 7.59 3.89 6.28
N VAL A 74 7.06 4.17 5.09
CA VAL A 74 5.74 4.79 4.92
C VAL A 74 4.63 3.88 5.44
N SER A 75 4.68 2.57 5.17
CA SER A 75 3.72 1.61 5.70
C SER A 75 3.75 1.52 7.23
N MET A 76 4.94 1.58 7.84
CA MET A 76 5.08 1.63 9.30
C MET A 76 4.49 2.93 9.86
N LEU A 77 4.74 4.08 9.23
CA LEU A 77 4.16 5.35 9.66
C LEU A 77 2.63 5.35 9.59
N ILE A 78 2.03 4.72 8.58
CA ILE A 78 0.58 4.65 8.43
C ILE A 78 -0.06 3.71 9.47
N SER A 79 0.64 2.63 9.84
CA SER A 79 0.12 1.59 10.76
C SER A 79 0.47 1.82 12.23
N ALA A 80 1.39 2.74 12.55
CA ALA A 80 1.80 3.08 13.92
C ALA A 80 0.78 3.86 14.78
N PRO A 81 -0.11 4.73 14.26
CA PRO A 81 -0.98 5.57 15.08
C PRO A 81 -1.83 4.83 16.14
N PRO A 82 -2.41 3.65 15.87
CA PRO A 82 -3.12 2.88 16.88
C PRO A 82 -2.22 2.38 18.01
N LEU A 83 -0.92 2.17 17.77
CA LEU A 83 0.03 1.72 18.79
C LEU A 83 0.42 2.83 19.78
N ILE A 84 0.41 4.09 19.32
CA ILE A 84 0.79 5.26 20.13
C ILE A 84 -0.39 5.89 20.89
N GLY A 85 -1.56 5.24 20.85
CA GLY A 85 -2.74 5.68 21.60
C GLY A 85 -3.81 6.39 20.77
N TRP A 86 -3.66 6.49 19.44
CA TRP A 86 -4.75 6.94 18.57
C TRP A 86 -5.65 5.77 18.20
N ASN A 87 -6.36 5.25 19.20
CA ASN A 87 -7.31 4.15 19.09
C ASN A 87 -8.43 4.30 20.13
N ASP A 88 -9.53 3.61 19.90
CA ASP A 88 -10.72 3.46 20.75
C ASP A 88 -10.75 2.07 21.43
N TRP A 89 -9.60 1.41 21.59
CA TRP A 89 -9.55 0.07 22.17
C TRP A 89 -9.79 0.10 23.68
N PRO A 90 -10.56 -0.86 24.22
CA PRO A 90 -10.80 -0.94 25.65
C PRO A 90 -9.51 -1.29 26.42
N GLU A 91 -9.39 -0.77 27.65
CA GLU A 91 -8.27 -1.05 28.56
C GLU A 91 -8.23 -2.52 28.99
N GLU A 92 -9.40 -3.15 29.12
CA GLU A 92 -9.58 -4.57 29.41
C GLU A 92 -10.35 -5.27 28.28
N PHE A 93 -9.77 -6.33 27.71
CA PHE A 93 -10.46 -7.22 26.79
C PHE A 93 -11.19 -8.30 27.61
N THR A 94 -12.50 -8.17 27.77
CA THR A 94 -13.35 -9.27 28.26
C THR A 94 -13.59 -10.31 27.15
N GLU A 95 -14.02 -11.52 27.48
CA GLU A 95 -14.26 -12.59 26.47
C GLU A 95 -15.26 -12.19 25.36
N ASP A 96 -16.07 -11.17 25.60
CA ASP A 96 -17.08 -10.63 24.68
C ASP A 96 -16.58 -9.44 23.85
N THR A 97 -15.36 -8.94 24.08
CA THR A 97 -14.80 -7.83 23.30
C THR A 97 -14.27 -8.32 21.95
N PRO A 98 -14.80 -7.80 20.82
CA PRO A 98 -14.32 -8.21 19.51
C PRO A 98 -12.96 -7.56 19.22
N CYS A 99 -12.05 -8.33 18.62
CA CYS A 99 -10.78 -7.78 18.13
C CYS A 99 -11.01 -7.07 16.79
N MET A 100 -11.27 -5.76 16.85
CA MET A 100 -11.51 -4.92 15.67
C MET A 100 -10.52 -3.76 15.57
N LEU A 101 -10.30 -3.32 14.33
CA LEU A 101 -9.54 -2.10 14.05
C LEU A 101 -10.29 -0.89 14.60
N THR A 102 -9.55 0.14 15.01
CA THR A 102 -10.15 1.34 15.59
C THR A 102 -11.14 2.03 14.65
N GLU A 103 -12.31 2.42 15.17
CA GLU A 103 -13.37 3.10 14.43
C GLU A 103 -13.23 4.63 14.46
N GLU A 104 -12.18 5.13 15.11
CA GLU A 104 -11.84 6.55 15.14
C GLU A 104 -11.79 7.13 13.73
N ARG A 105 -12.73 8.02 13.43
CA ARG A 105 -12.93 8.57 12.07
C ARG A 105 -11.65 9.18 11.50
N GLY A 106 -10.86 9.84 12.36
CA GLY A 106 -9.59 10.43 11.98
C GLY A 106 -8.57 9.39 11.52
N TYR A 107 -8.44 8.29 12.26
CA TYR A 107 -7.56 7.19 11.88
C TYR A 107 -8.05 6.50 10.61
N VAL A 108 -9.35 6.18 10.51
CA VAL A 108 -9.91 5.49 9.33
C VAL A 108 -9.67 6.28 8.05
N ILE A 109 -9.89 7.60 8.07
CA ILE A 109 -9.63 8.47 6.92
C ILE A 109 -8.13 8.55 6.61
N TYR A 110 -7.29 8.69 7.64
CA TYR A 110 -5.84 8.74 7.49
C TYR A 110 -5.27 7.45 6.88
N SER A 111 -5.64 6.29 7.44
CA SER A 111 -5.16 4.99 6.97
C SER A 111 -5.68 4.69 5.57
N ALA A 112 -6.97 4.95 5.28
CA ALA A 112 -7.54 4.70 3.96
C ALA A 112 -6.94 5.62 2.88
N SER A 113 -6.73 6.89 3.20
CA SER A 113 -6.11 7.84 2.26
C SER A 113 -4.66 7.48 1.95
N GLY A 114 -3.85 7.18 2.96
CA GLY A 114 -2.45 6.80 2.81
C GLY A 114 -2.23 5.45 2.13
N SER A 115 -3.05 4.45 2.45
CA SER A 115 -2.87 3.08 1.95
C SER A 115 -3.55 2.82 0.60
N PHE A 116 -4.68 3.47 0.31
CA PHE A 116 -5.50 3.15 -0.86
C PHE A 116 -5.63 4.33 -1.82
N TYR A 117 -6.19 5.45 -1.38
CA TYR A 117 -6.56 6.53 -2.32
C TYR A 117 -5.33 7.22 -2.95
N ILE A 118 -4.31 7.56 -2.16
CA ILE A 118 -3.10 8.20 -2.68
C ILE A 118 -2.35 7.27 -3.65
N PRO A 119 -2.05 6.00 -3.29
CA PRO A 119 -1.43 5.06 -4.22
C PRO A 119 -2.25 4.82 -5.49
N LEU A 120 -3.58 4.71 -5.37
CA LEU A 120 -4.48 4.53 -6.51
C LEU A 120 -4.45 5.73 -7.47
N LEU A 121 -4.44 6.95 -6.94
CA LEU A 121 -4.37 8.17 -7.76
C LEU A 121 -3.03 8.24 -8.51
N ILE A 122 -1.92 7.95 -7.83
CA ILE A 122 -0.59 7.88 -8.45
C ILE A 122 -0.59 6.85 -9.58
N MET A 123 -1.07 5.64 -9.30
CA MET A 123 -1.20 4.56 -10.29
C MET A 123 -2.02 5.01 -11.50
N THR A 124 -3.20 5.58 -11.27
CA THR A 124 -4.11 6.01 -12.34
C THR A 124 -3.44 7.02 -13.26
N VAL A 125 -2.82 8.08 -12.71
CA VAL A 125 -2.13 9.11 -13.49
C VAL A 125 -0.98 8.51 -14.30
N VAL A 126 -0.18 7.65 -13.68
CA VAL A 126 0.95 6.98 -14.31
C VAL A 126 0.49 6.12 -15.49
N TYR A 127 -0.53 5.28 -15.28
CA TYR A 127 -1.06 4.40 -16.33
C TYR A 127 -1.69 5.18 -17.48
N ILE A 128 -2.41 6.27 -17.22
CA ILE A 128 -2.93 7.16 -18.27
C ILE A 128 -1.77 7.69 -19.12
N LYS A 129 -0.69 8.18 -18.50
CA LYS A 129 0.47 8.70 -19.21
C LYS A 129 1.20 7.63 -20.03
N ILE A 130 1.32 6.40 -19.50
CA ILE A 130 1.85 5.26 -20.25
C ILE A 130 0.99 4.99 -21.48
N PHE A 131 -0.33 4.95 -21.31
CA PHE A 131 -1.27 4.65 -22.38
C PHE A 131 -1.23 5.71 -23.49
N GLU A 132 -1.21 7.00 -23.13
CA GLU A 132 -1.03 8.11 -24.07
C GLU A 132 0.26 7.96 -24.88
N ALA A 133 1.39 7.70 -24.22
CA ALA A 133 2.69 7.54 -24.87
C ALA A 133 2.73 6.32 -25.80
N ALA A 134 2.17 5.18 -25.37
CA ALA A 134 2.07 3.97 -26.18
C ALA A 134 1.22 4.22 -27.44
N LYS A 135 0.06 4.85 -27.28
CA LYS A 135 -0.83 5.19 -28.40
C LYS A 135 -0.17 6.15 -29.39
N HIS A 136 0.58 7.14 -28.90
CA HIS A 136 1.34 8.05 -29.76
C HIS A 136 2.40 7.29 -30.58
N ARG A 137 3.18 6.39 -29.95
CA ARG A 137 4.19 5.58 -30.65
C ARG A 137 3.58 4.69 -31.74
N ILE A 138 2.43 4.07 -31.47
CA ILE A 138 1.72 3.23 -32.46
C ILE A 138 1.25 4.09 -33.64
N ARG A 139 0.67 5.27 -33.39
CA ARG A 139 0.22 6.19 -34.44
C ARG A 139 1.37 6.68 -35.33
N VAL A 140 2.52 7.01 -34.75
CA VAL A 140 3.70 7.44 -35.52
C VAL A 140 4.23 6.30 -36.40
N LYS A 141 4.34 5.08 -35.85
CA LYS A 141 4.75 3.90 -36.64
C LYS A 141 3.78 3.58 -37.78
N ALA A 142 2.47 3.68 -37.55
CA ALA A 142 1.45 3.46 -38.57
C ALA A 142 1.57 4.49 -39.72
N LYS A 143 1.83 5.76 -39.40
CA LYS A 143 2.08 6.79 -40.44
C LYS A 143 3.38 6.54 -41.21
N ALA A 144 4.44 6.10 -40.54
CA ALA A 144 5.72 5.79 -41.20
C ALA A 144 5.66 4.56 -42.12
N ALA A 145 4.75 3.61 -41.87
CA ALA A 145 4.53 2.45 -42.73
C ALA A 145 3.59 2.72 -43.92
N ALA A 146 2.91 3.88 -43.92
CA ALA A 146 1.99 4.30 -44.98
C ALA A 146 2.64 5.25 -46.02
N ASN A 147 3.87 5.71 -45.74
CA ASN A 147 4.73 6.46 -46.67
C ASN A 147 5.81 5.53 -47.23
#